data_AF-A0AAD6NDV4-F1
#
_entry.id   AF-A0AAD6NDV4-F1
#
_cell.length_a   1.000
_cell.length_b   1.000
_cell.length_c   1.000
_cell.angle_alpha   90.00
_cell.angle_beta   90.00
_cell.angle_gamma   90.00
#
_symmetry.space_group_name_H-M   'P 1'
#
loop_
_entity.id
_entity.type
_entity.pdbx_description
1 polymer ?
#
loop_
_entity_poly.entity_id
_entity_poly.type
_entity_poly.pdbx_seq_one_letter_code
_entity_poly.pdbx_strand_id
1 'polypeptide(L)'
;MPSNKSFPAVLHIRDFIENVEPDPTRPGKGFSIQLRVSLNIPSKDVQSDDVEQEEIPTLIRFFNEGNRPDLYQPNAFVYSSGAFLTTTSDEEGFHILLHAHNLDRHPGNQEGTASYFMHCPEAAQPIVTFLGVVLDRGGQLNDGPTLLHYRLQTTVYNTSTRTQHTFPITAYFKNGQR
;
A
#
# COMPACT_ATOMS: atom_id res chain seq x y z
N MET A 1 -30.11 -17.41 6.85
CA MET A 1 -28.65 -17.25 6.80
C MET A 1 -28.36 -15.82 6.36
N PRO A 2 -27.68 -14.99 7.16
CA PRO A 2 -27.34 -13.64 6.73
C PRO A 2 -26.27 -13.72 5.63
N SER A 3 -26.54 -13.10 4.48
CA SER A 3 -25.57 -13.00 3.40
C SER A 3 -24.36 -12.21 3.90
N ASN A 4 -23.22 -12.88 4.08
CA ASN A 4 -21.93 -12.22 4.33
C ASN A 4 -21.58 -11.42 3.07
N LYS A 5 -22.02 -10.16 2.99
CA LYS A 5 -21.54 -9.20 2.01
C LYS A 5 -20.09 -8.87 2.40
N SER A 6 -19.16 -9.66 1.89
CA SER A 6 -17.75 -9.32 1.86
C SER A 6 -17.63 -8.02 1.07
N PHE A 7 -17.27 -6.95 1.77
CA PHE A 7 -16.82 -5.74 1.10
C PHE A 7 -15.45 -6.06 0.46
N PRO A 8 -15.23 -5.74 -0.82
CA PRO A 8 -13.91 -5.89 -1.42
C PRO A 8 -12.92 -5.01 -0.64
N ALA A 9 -11.81 -5.60 -0.19
CA ALA A 9 -10.74 -4.84 0.42
C ALA A 9 -10.08 -3.99 -0.68
N VAL A 10 -10.23 -2.66 -0.59
CA VAL A 10 -9.63 -1.70 -1.50
C VAL A 10 -8.37 -1.16 -0.85
N LEU A 11 -7.24 -1.29 -1.53
CA LEU A 11 -6.00 -0.65 -1.13
C LEU A 11 -5.91 0.69 -1.84
N HIS A 12 -5.69 1.75 -1.06
CA HIS A 12 -5.36 3.07 -1.57
C HIS A 12 -3.85 3.22 -1.48
N ILE A 13 -3.20 3.41 -2.63
CA ILE A 13 -1.77 3.66 -2.73
C ILE A 13 -1.56 5.09 -3.17
N ARG A 14 -0.53 5.68 -2.61
CA ARG A 14 -0.14 7.04 -2.89
C ARG A 14 1.37 7.13 -2.75
N ASP A 15 2.06 7.00 -3.87
CA ASP A 15 3.52 6.91 -3.87
C ASP A 15 4.14 7.33 -5.21
N PHE A 16 5.47 7.30 -5.26
CA PHE A 16 6.25 7.58 -6.46
C PHE A 16 6.47 6.32 -7.29
N ILE A 17 6.43 6.48 -8.60
CA ILE A 17 6.80 5.42 -9.55
C ILE A 17 8.30 5.21 -9.51
N GLU A 18 8.73 3.99 -9.28
CA GLU A 18 10.13 3.56 -9.40
C GLU A 18 10.43 3.08 -10.81
N ASN A 19 9.54 2.23 -11.33
CA ASN A 19 9.69 1.65 -12.66
C ASN A 19 8.34 1.45 -13.36
N VAL A 20 8.39 1.44 -14.69
CA VAL A 20 7.24 1.29 -15.58
C VAL A 20 7.53 0.14 -16.54
N GLU A 21 6.69 -0.88 -16.52
CA GLU A 21 6.90 -2.13 -17.26
C GLU A 21 5.61 -2.54 -17.98
N PRO A 22 5.70 -3.30 -19.09
CA PRO A 22 4.53 -3.98 -19.63
C PRO A 22 3.96 -4.98 -18.61
N ASP A 23 2.63 -5.11 -18.54
CA ASP A 23 2.01 -6.13 -17.67
C ASP A 23 2.41 -7.54 -18.15
N PRO A 24 3.18 -8.32 -17.35
CA PRO A 24 3.68 -9.63 -17.75
C PRO A 24 2.56 -10.66 -17.93
N THR A 25 1.38 -10.43 -17.35
CA THR A 25 0.23 -11.33 -17.49
C THR A 25 -0.55 -11.11 -18.79
N ARG A 26 -0.24 -10.05 -19.55
CA ARG A 26 -0.92 -9.67 -20.78
C ARG A 26 0.08 -9.31 -21.90
N PRO A 27 0.98 -10.25 -22.28
CA PRO A 27 1.99 -9.98 -23.29
C PRO A 27 1.35 -9.54 -24.61
N GLY A 28 1.91 -8.49 -25.22
CA GLY A 28 1.45 -7.94 -26.50
C GLY A 28 0.20 -7.05 -26.45
N LYS A 29 -0.46 -6.88 -25.30
CA LYS A 29 -1.54 -5.91 -25.14
C LYS A 29 -0.99 -4.57 -24.66
N GLY A 30 -0.55 -3.73 -25.61
CA GLY A 30 0.23 -2.51 -25.37
C GLY A 30 -0.32 -1.46 -24.40
N PHE A 31 -1.58 -1.57 -23.98
CA PHE A 31 -2.19 -0.68 -22.97
C PHE A 31 -2.20 -1.28 -21.55
N SER A 32 -1.75 -2.52 -21.36
CA SER A 32 -1.65 -3.13 -20.03
C SER A 32 -0.27 -2.83 -19.44
N ILE A 33 -0.24 -2.04 -18.37
CA ILE A 33 0.98 -1.50 -17.77
C ILE A 33 1.07 -1.94 -16.31
N GLN A 34 2.28 -2.23 -15.85
CA GLN A 34 2.66 -2.46 -14.47
C GLN A 34 3.56 -1.32 -14.00
N LEU A 35 3.22 -0.68 -12.88
CA LEU A 35 4.11 0.23 -12.17
C LEU A 35 4.68 -0.47 -10.96
N ARG A 36 5.98 -0.29 -10.73
CA ARG A 36 6.61 -0.64 -9.46
C ARG A 36 6.65 0.61 -8.59
N VAL A 37 6.16 0.47 -7.37
CA VAL A 37 6.26 1.46 -6.29
C VAL A 37 6.62 0.70 -5.02
N SER A 38 7.18 1.36 -4.02
CA SER A 38 7.34 0.77 -2.70
C SER A 38 6.46 1.51 -1.72
N LEU A 39 5.56 0.78 -1.06
CA LEU A 39 4.74 1.34 -0.01
C LEU A 39 5.65 1.64 1.18
N ASN A 40 5.97 2.92 1.33
CA ASN A 40 6.89 3.41 2.35
C ASN A 40 6.13 4.01 3.51
N ILE A 41 6.36 3.53 4.73
CA ILE A 41 5.89 4.24 5.92
C ILE A 41 6.86 5.41 6.13
N PRO A 42 6.42 6.68 6.10
CA PRO A 42 7.33 7.82 6.22
C PRO A 42 8.11 7.78 7.53
N SER A 43 9.43 7.96 7.46
CA SER A 43 10.33 7.93 8.62
C SER A 43 9.99 8.96 9.71
N LYS A 44 9.30 10.06 9.34
CA LYS A 44 8.84 11.09 10.28
C LYS A 44 7.67 10.65 11.17
N ASP A 45 6.93 9.60 10.78
CA ASP A 45 5.85 9.04 11.58
C ASP A 45 6.34 7.93 12.53
N VAL A 46 7.65 7.64 12.51
CA VAL A 46 8.28 6.62 13.33
C VAL A 46 8.74 7.23 14.65
N GLN A 47 8.09 6.83 15.73
CA GLN A 47 8.45 7.25 17.09
C GLN A 47 9.10 6.11 17.90
N SER A 48 9.64 5.07 17.25
CA SER A 48 10.24 3.93 17.96
C SER A 48 11.41 3.35 17.19
N ASP A 49 12.55 3.23 17.89
CA ASP A 49 13.78 2.60 17.40
C ASP A 49 13.69 1.06 17.43
N ASP A 50 12.59 0.50 17.93
CA ASP A 50 12.39 -0.94 18.14
C ASP A 50 11.75 -1.66 16.93
N VAL A 51 11.47 -0.93 15.84
CA VAL A 51 10.81 -1.46 14.64
C VAL A 51 11.69 -1.20 13.44
N GLU A 52 12.31 -2.25 12.90
CA GLU A 52 12.95 -2.19 11.59
C GLU A 52 11.87 -2.01 10.51
N GLN A 53 11.99 -0.92 9.75
CA GLN A 53 11.11 -0.66 8.62
C GLN A 53 11.74 -1.20 7.36
N GLU A 54 10.99 -2.04 6.66
CA GLU A 54 11.29 -2.42 5.30
C GLU A 54 10.24 -1.80 4.39
N GLU A 55 10.72 -1.25 3.28
CA GLU A 55 9.85 -0.83 2.19
C GLU A 55 9.06 -2.06 1.73
N ILE A 56 7.74 -1.92 1.48
CA ILE A 56 6.93 -3.03 0.98
C ILE A 56 6.80 -2.89 -0.54
N PRO A 57 7.48 -3.72 -1.34
CA PRO A 57 7.38 -3.64 -2.78
C PRO A 57 5.93 -3.83 -3.22
N THR A 58 5.45 -2.95 -4.09
CA THR A 58 4.07 -2.95 -4.56
C THR A 58 3.99 -2.77 -6.07
N LEU A 59 3.31 -3.70 -6.73
CA LEU A 59 3.08 -3.70 -8.17
C LEU A 59 1.67 -3.19 -8.45
N ILE A 60 1.54 -2.11 -9.21
CA ILE A 60 0.24 -1.55 -9.63
C ILE A 60 -0.01 -1.91 -11.08
N ARG A 61 -0.99 -2.76 -11.35
CA ARG A 61 -1.42 -3.12 -12.71
C ARG A 61 -2.67 -2.37 -13.10
N PHE A 62 -2.65 -1.75 -14.27
CA PHE A 62 -3.77 -0.98 -14.80
C PHE A 62 -3.80 -0.99 -16.33
N PHE A 63 -4.93 -0.54 -16.88
CA PHE A 63 -5.12 -0.39 -18.32
C PHE A 63 -5.11 1.09 -18.70
N ASN A 64 -4.15 1.50 -19.54
CA ASN A 64 -3.98 2.88 -19.98
C ASN A 64 -4.70 3.13 -21.31
N GLU A 65 -6.01 3.40 -21.26
CA GLU A 65 -6.84 3.69 -22.45
C GLU A 65 -6.33 4.88 -23.29
N GLY A 66 -5.55 5.80 -22.69
CA GLY A 66 -5.12 7.02 -23.36
C GLY A 66 -3.83 6.92 -24.17
N ASN A 67 -3.11 5.79 -24.10
CA ASN A 67 -1.79 5.61 -24.70
C ASN A 67 -0.81 6.78 -24.48
N ARG A 68 -0.82 7.35 -23.26
CA ARG A 68 0.13 8.39 -22.86
C ARG A 68 1.17 7.76 -21.93
N PRO A 69 2.19 7.06 -22.46
CA PRO A 69 3.24 6.47 -21.63
C PRO A 69 4.02 7.54 -20.85
N ASP A 70 4.13 8.75 -21.40
CA ASP A 70 4.83 9.88 -20.77
C ASP A 70 4.20 10.35 -19.46
N LEU A 71 2.93 9.98 -19.22
CA LEU A 71 2.22 10.35 -18.00
C LEU A 71 2.71 9.56 -16.78
N TYR A 72 3.22 8.35 -16.98
CA TYR A 72 3.68 7.48 -15.91
C TYR A 72 5.15 7.18 -16.17
N GLN A 73 6.03 7.99 -15.58
CA GLN A 73 7.48 7.87 -15.66
C GLN A 73 8.04 7.71 -14.24
N PRO A 74 9.26 7.16 -14.07
CA PRO A 74 9.94 7.18 -12.78
C PRO A 74 9.91 8.58 -12.14
N ASN A 75 9.81 8.61 -10.82
CA ASN A 75 9.67 9.80 -9.97
C ASN A 75 8.33 10.55 -10.11
N ALA A 76 7.41 10.12 -10.98
CA ALA A 76 6.07 10.71 -11.03
C ALA A 76 5.25 10.26 -9.83
N PHE A 77 4.52 11.21 -9.24
CA PHE A 77 3.66 10.93 -8.09
C PHE A 77 2.27 10.44 -8.53
N VAL A 78 1.80 9.36 -7.94
CA VAL A 78 0.51 8.73 -8.31
C VAL A 78 -0.37 8.41 -7.11
N TYR A 79 -1.67 8.40 -7.37
CA TYR A 79 -2.69 7.83 -6.51
C TYR A 79 -3.35 6.69 -7.23
N SER A 80 -3.52 5.57 -6.55
CA SER A 80 -4.25 4.44 -7.08
C SER A 80 -5.13 3.83 -6.02
N SER A 81 -6.26 3.29 -6.44
CA SER A 81 -7.09 2.44 -5.61
C SER A 81 -7.56 1.24 -6.40
N GLY A 82 -7.68 0.10 -5.72
CA GLY A 82 -8.02 -1.13 -6.40
C GLY A 82 -8.10 -2.33 -5.47
N ALA A 83 -8.53 -3.46 -6.05
CA ALA A 83 -8.42 -4.75 -5.39
C ALA A 83 -6.94 -5.17 -5.34
N PHE A 84 -6.49 -5.67 -4.19
CA PHE A 84 -5.11 -6.10 -4.02
C PHE A 84 -5.00 -7.52 -3.51
N LEU A 85 -3.81 -8.10 -3.70
CA LEU A 85 -3.40 -9.38 -3.12
C LEU A 85 -1.94 -9.30 -2.68
N THR A 86 -1.56 -10.15 -1.74
CA THR A 86 -0.19 -10.27 -1.25
C THR A 86 0.41 -11.55 -1.78
N THR A 87 1.63 -11.49 -2.31
CA THR A 87 2.36 -12.65 -2.82
C THR A 87 3.73 -12.69 -2.14
N THR A 88 4.26 -13.90 -1.98
CA THR A 88 5.64 -14.12 -1.57
C THR A 88 6.25 -15.12 -2.55
N SER A 89 7.41 -14.81 -3.12
CA SER A 89 8.18 -15.74 -3.96
C SER A 89 9.62 -15.82 -3.47
N ASP A 90 10.31 -16.91 -3.82
CA ASP A 90 11.71 -17.13 -3.45
C ASP A 90 12.67 -16.15 -4.16
N GLU A 91 12.25 -15.58 -5.30
CA GLU A 91 13.06 -14.68 -6.13
C GLU A 91 12.80 -13.19 -5.86
N GLU A 92 11.55 -12.80 -5.61
CA GLU A 92 11.15 -11.38 -5.46
C GLU A 92 10.75 -11.01 -4.03
N GLY A 93 10.74 -11.97 -3.11
CA GLY A 93 10.32 -11.75 -1.72
C GLY A 93 8.82 -11.44 -1.59
N PHE A 94 8.44 -10.84 -0.47
CA PHE A 94 7.07 -10.40 -0.24
C PHE A 94 6.76 -9.13 -1.04
N HIS A 95 5.62 -9.11 -1.73
CA HIS A 95 5.14 -7.91 -2.40
C HIS A 95 3.60 -7.85 -2.42
N ILE A 96 3.08 -6.64 -2.58
CA ILE A 96 1.68 -6.37 -2.82
C ILE A 96 1.45 -6.25 -4.33
N LEU A 97 0.38 -6.87 -4.84
CA LEU A 97 -0.10 -6.66 -6.20
C LEU A 97 -1.46 -5.97 -6.15
N LEU A 98 -1.53 -4.75 -6.69
CA LEU A 98 -2.73 -3.94 -6.83
C LEU A 98 -3.26 -4.01 -8.27
N HIS A 99 -4.52 -4.43 -8.43
CA HIS A 99 -5.30 -4.27 -9.64
C HIS A 99 -6.09 -2.96 -9.56
N ALA A 100 -5.54 -1.90 -10.13
CA ALA A 100 -6.08 -0.57 -10.02
C ALA A 100 -7.42 -0.41 -10.77
N HIS A 101 -8.41 0.17 -10.09
CA HIS A 101 -9.63 0.69 -10.69
C HIS A 101 -9.45 2.11 -11.20
N ASN A 102 -8.60 2.89 -10.52
CA ASN A 102 -8.17 4.21 -10.93
C ASN A 102 -6.66 4.39 -10.74
N LEU A 103 -6.09 5.28 -11.54
CA LEU A 103 -4.71 5.70 -11.41
C LEU A 103 -4.60 7.17 -11.84
N ASP A 104 -4.50 8.04 -10.85
CA ASP A 104 -4.42 9.48 -11.04
C ASP A 104 -2.99 9.94 -10.83
N ARG A 105 -2.43 10.62 -11.83
CA ARG A 105 -1.15 11.31 -11.69
C ARG A 105 -1.38 12.60 -10.91
N HIS A 106 -0.54 12.84 -9.91
CA HIS A 106 -0.45 14.14 -9.27
C HIS A 106 0.58 15.02 -9.97
N PRO A 107 0.46 16.36 -9.94
CA PRO A 107 1.52 17.27 -10.42
C PRO A 107 2.83 17.21 -9.61
N GLY A 108 3.08 16.14 -8.85
CA GLY A 108 4.23 15.98 -7.96
C GLY A 108 5.36 15.17 -8.55
N ASN A 109 6.56 15.46 -8.05
CA ASN A 109 7.77 14.72 -8.33
C ASN A 109 8.53 14.44 -7.02
N GLN A 110 9.29 13.34 -7.00
CA GLN A 110 10.05 12.93 -5.81
C GLN A 110 11.08 14.00 -5.39
N GLU A 111 11.69 14.67 -6.37
CA GLU A 111 12.68 15.75 -6.15
C GLU A 111 12.10 16.96 -5.42
N GLY A 112 10.78 17.15 -5.47
CA GLY A 112 10.05 18.25 -4.82
C GLY A 112 9.33 17.85 -3.53
N THR A 113 9.66 16.70 -2.92
CA THR A 113 8.99 16.17 -1.72
C THR A 113 8.89 17.18 -0.58
N ALA A 114 9.91 18.03 -0.37
CA ALA A 114 9.87 19.10 0.64
C ALA A 114 8.72 20.10 0.40
N SER A 115 8.44 20.44 -0.86
CA SER A 115 7.31 21.31 -1.24
C SER A 115 5.97 20.61 -0.99
N TYR A 116 5.90 19.30 -1.25
CA TYR A 116 4.73 18.47 -0.92
C TYR A 116 4.41 18.47 0.57
N PHE A 117 5.40 18.18 1.42
CA PHE A 117 5.20 18.22 2.87
C PHE A 117 4.76 19.60 3.36
N MET A 118 5.24 20.68 2.72
CA MET A 118 4.91 22.06 3.11
C MET A 118 3.49 22.46 2.72
N HIS A 119 3.05 22.13 1.50
CA HIS A 119 1.78 22.60 0.95
C HIS A 119 0.64 21.59 1.08
N CYS A 120 0.97 20.30 1.07
CA CYS A 120 0.02 19.20 1.04
C CYS A 120 0.55 18.03 1.90
N PRO A 121 0.58 18.15 3.24
CA PRO A 121 1.19 17.15 4.14
C PRO A 121 0.46 15.80 4.15
N GLU A 122 -0.87 15.83 4.13
CA GLU A 122 -1.72 14.65 3.86
C GLU A 122 -1.42 14.06 2.47
N ALA A 123 -0.84 14.91 1.61
CA ALA A 123 -0.41 14.58 0.29
C ALA A 123 1.00 13.95 0.18
N ALA A 124 1.69 13.73 1.28
CA ALA A 124 3.05 13.19 1.27
C ALA A 124 3.16 11.85 2.02
N GLN A 125 2.07 11.36 2.60
CA GLN A 125 2.05 10.13 3.39
C GLN A 125 1.11 9.10 2.75
N PRO A 126 1.57 7.87 2.42
CA PRO A 126 0.66 6.81 2.01
C PRO A 126 -0.24 6.42 3.17
N ILE A 127 -1.55 6.31 2.90
CA ILE A 127 -2.54 5.90 3.89
C ILE A 127 -3.15 4.58 3.42
N VAL A 128 -2.91 3.52 4.18
CA VAL A 128 -3.57 2.23 3.98
C VAL A 128 -4.60 2.03 5.08
N THR A 129 -5.84 1.69 4.70
CA THR A 129 -6.92 1.39 5.65
C THR A 129 -7.22 -0.10 5.65
N PHE A 130 -7.06 -0.75 6.81
CA PHE A 130 -7.44 -2.15 7.01
C PHE A 130 -8.65 -2.25 7.93
N LEU A 131 -9.57 -3.16 7.60
CA LEU A 131 -10.75 -3.47 8.40
C LEU A 131 -10.64 -4.92 8.89
N GLY A 132 -10.69 -5.13 10.20
CA GLY A 132 -10.49 -6.44 10.80
C GLY A 132 -11.11 -6.59 12.18
N VAL A 133 -10.97 -7.78 12.76
CA VAL A 133 -11.42 -8.10 14.12
C VAL A 133 -10.21 -8.10 15.05
N VAL A 134 -10.31 -7.43 16.20
CA VAL A 134 -9.26 -7.47 17.22
C VAL A 134 -9.21 -8.87 17.83
N LEU A 135 -8.06 -9.54 17.70
CA LEU A 135 -7.81 -10.87 18.26
C LEU A 135 -7.22 -10.78 19.66
N ASP A 136 -6.20 -9.95 19.81
CA ASP A 136 -5.47 -9.80 21.05
C ASP A 136 -5.09 -8.33 21.31
N ARG A 137 -4.76 -8.09 22.57
CA ARG A 137 -4.21 -6.84 23.08
C ARG A 137 -3.01 -7.19 23.94
N GLY A 138 -1.90 -6.50 23.73
CA GLY A 138 -0.68 -6.68 24.49
C GLY A 138 0.01 -5.35 24.80
N GLY A 139 1.08 -5.43 25.59
CA GLY A 139 1.90 -4.27 25.95
C GLY A 139 1.23 -3.26 26.89
N GLN A 140 1.93 -2.16 27.13
CA GLN A 140 1.43 -1.03 27.91
C GLN A 140 1.76 0.27 27.19
N LEU A 141 0.92 1.28 27.38
CA LEU A 141 1.11 2.58 26.75
C LEU A 141 2.31 3.26 27.41
N ASN A 142 3.34 3.58 26.61
CA ASN A 142 4.59 4.27 26.99
C ASN A 142 5.51 3.58 28.01
N ASP A 143 4.97 2.87 29.00
CA ASP A 143 5.71 2.45 30.20
C ASP A 143 5.99 0.93 30.25
N GLY A 144 5.62 0.18 29.21
CA GLY A 144 5.81 -1.27 29.13
C GLY A 144 7.08 -1.70 28.38
N PRO A 145 7.54 -2.95 28.58
CA PRO A 145 8.64 -3.54 27.79
C PRO A 145 8.27 -3.73 26.32
N THR A 146 6.98 -3.62 25.98
CA THR A 146 6.45 -3.56 24.62
C THR A 146 5.35 -2.49 24.59
N LEU A 147 5.31 -1.70 23.51
CA LEU A 147 4.26 -0.69 23.31
C LEU A 147 2.88 -1.37 23.31
N LEU A 148 1.88 -0.65 23.83
CA LEU A 148 0.48 -1.04 23.73
C LEU A 148 0.18 -1.38 22.28
N HIS A 149 -0.31 -2.59 22.02
CA HIS A 149 -0.65 -3.00 20.68
C HIS A 149 -1.93 -3.83 20.64
N TYR A 150 -2.53 -3.83 19.46
CA TYR A 150 -3.66 -4.68 19.12
C TYR A 150 -3.30 -5.48 17.90
N ARG A 151 -3.50 -6.80 17.94
CA ARG A 151 -3.42 -7.65 16.76
C ARG A 151 -4.81 -7.75 16.15
N LEU A 152 -4.95 -7.22 14.95
CA LEU A 152 -6.15 -7.30 14.14
C LEU A 152 -6.02 -8.48 13.20
N GLN A 153 -7.04 -9.34 13.15
CA GLN A 153 -7.23 -10.28 12.05
C GLN A 153 -7.94 -9.57 10.93
N THR A 154 -7.24 -9.40 9.83
CA THR A 154 -7.79 -8.83 8.60
C THR A 154 -8.03 -9.96 7.62
N THR A 155 -9.15 -9.91 6.92
CA THR A 155 -9.43 -10.84 5.83
C THR A 155 -9.59 -10.04 4.55
N VAL A 156 -8.77 -10.39 3.56
CA VAL A 156 -8.86 -9.83 2.22
C VAL A 156 -9.38 -10.91 1.28
N TYR A 157 -10.20 -10.51 0.31
CA TYR A 157 -10.67 -11.41 -0.73
C TYR A 157 -9.74 -11.33 -1.94
N ASN A 158 -9.10 -12.44 -2.28
CA ASN A 158 -8.29 -12.55 -3.48
C ASN A 158 -9.21 -12.88 -4.66
N THR A 159 -9.46 -11.88 -5.49
CA THR A 159 -10.33 -12.02 -6.67
C THR A 159 -9.76 -12.96 -7.74
N SER A 160 -8.44 -13.12 -7.80
CA SER A 160 -7.78 -13.96 -8.81
C SER A 160 -7.95 -15.45 -8.52
N THR A 161 -7.82 -15.85 -7.27
CA THR A 161 -7.97 -17.23 -6.81
C THR A 161 -9.39 -17.53 -6.31
N ARG A 162 -10.22 -16.49 -6.15
CA ARG A 162 -11.55 -16.54 -5.53
C ARG A 162 -11.51 -17.12 -4.12
N THR A 163 -10.40 -16.91 -3.41
CA THR A 163 -10.19 -17.36 -2.03
C THR A 163 -10.08 -16.18 -1.08
N GLN A 164 -10.36 -16.43 0.19
CA GLN A 164 -10.10 -15.46 1.25
C GLN A 164 -8.70 -15.72 1.83
N HIS A 165 -7.95 -14.64 2.05
CA HIS A 165 -6.68 -14.69 2.76
C HIS A 165 -6.82 -13.91 4.06
N THR A 166 -6.54 -14.60 5.15
CA THR A 166 -6.65 -14.04 6.49
C THR A 166 -5.24 -13.91 7.06
N PHE A 167 -4.86 -12.70 7.45
CA PHE A 167 -3.55 -12.41 8.01
C PHE A 167 -3.66 -11.43 9.19
N PRO A 168 -2.72 -11.51 10.14
CA PRO A 168 -2.68 -10.59 11.28
C PRO A 168 -2.00 -9.26 10.89
N ILE A 169 -2.48 -8.17 11.48
CA ILE A 169 -1.83 -6.85 11.48
C ILE A 169 -1.69 -6.43 12.93
N THR A 170 -0.51 -6.00 13.35
CA THR A 170 -0.30 -5.49 14.70
C THR A 170 -0.19 -3.97 14.66
N ALA A 171 -1.10 -3.28 15.32
CA ALA A 171 -1.08 -1.82 15.45
C ALA A 171 -0.50 -1.46 16.82
N TYR A 172 0.63 -0.73 16.84
CA TYR A 172 1.29 -0.26 18.06
C TYR A 172 0.90 1.19 18.36
N PHE A 173 0.74 1.50 19.64
CA PHE A 173 0.27 2.77 20.15
C PHE A 173 1.29 3.33 21.14
N LYS A 174 1.73 4.55 20.86
CA LYS A 174 2.56 5.37 21.76
C LYS A 174 1.86 6.71 21.94
N ASN A 175 1.88 7.23 23.15
CA ASN A 175 1.34 8.56 23.45
C ASN A 175 2.51 9.54 23.55
N GLY A 176 2.60 10.45 22.58
CA GLY A 176 3.63 11.48 22.46
C GLY A 176 3.10 12.67 21.63
N GLN A 177 3.83 13.79 21.60
CA GLN A 177 3.46 14.90 20.71
C GLN A 177 3.67 14.50 19.24
N ARG A 178 2.73 14.92 18.38
CA ARG A 178 2.85 14.85 16.91
C ARG A 178 3.98 15.73 16.42
#